data_AF-A0A2V7WY04-F1
#
_entry.id   AF-A0A2V7WY04-F1
#
_cell.length_a   1.000
_cell.length_b   1.000
_cell.length_c   1.000
_cell.angle_alpha   90.00
_cell.angle_beta   90.00
_cell.angle_gamma   90.00
#
_symmetry.space_group_name_H-M   'P 1'
#
loop_
_entity.id
_entity.type
_entity.pdbx_description
1 polymer ?
#
loop_
_entity_poly.entity_id
_entity_poly.type
_entity_poly.pdbx_seq_one_letter_code
_entity_poly.pdbx_strand_id
1 'polypeptide(L)'
;MPKLVFTTNDLREFQPELAARLETEVRDGAADEPADSALECRILERQAERPQIAVHIEGKDWVVSFTVTTPAAAGELRMATKVALRDRGRRVPYQRATRR
;
A
#
# COMPACT_ATOMS: atom_id res chain seq x y z
N MET A 1 15.55 -7.45 -2.45
CA MET A 1 14.43 -6.62 -1.98
C MET A 1 13.85 -5.91 -3.18
N PRO A 2 12.51 -5.91 -3.37
CA PRO A 2 11.88 -5.09 -4.40
C PRO A 2 12.19 -3.62 -4.15
N LYS A 3 12.32 -2.84 -5.23
CA LYS A 3 12.46 -1.39 -5.10
C LYS A 3 11.05 -0.80 -4.95
N LEU A 4 10.52 -0.83 -3.72
CA LEU A 4 9.26 -0.20 -3.39
C LEU A 4 9.46 1.31 -3.29
N VAL A 5 8.85 2.06 -4.20
CA VAL A 5 8.94 3.51 -4.32
C VAL A 5 7.65 4.12 -3.79
N PHE A 6 7.74 4.92 -2.74
CA PHE A 6 6.59 5.68 -2.24
C PHE A 6 6.44 6.95 -3.07
N THR A 7 5.50 6.93 -4.01
CA THR A 7 5.19 8.06 -4.89
C THR A 7 4.30 9.09 -4.18
N THR A 8 3.47 8.64 -3.24
CA THR A 8 2.60 9.52 -2.43
C THR A 8 2.50 9.00 -1.01
N ASN A 9 2.60 9.90 -0.04
CA ASN A 9 2.31 9.61 1.37
C ASN A 9 1.79 10.88 2.05
N ASP A 10 0.47 11.02 2.13
CA ASP A 10 -0.20 12.22 2.65
C ASP A 10 0.18 12.52 4.12
N LEU A 11 0.63 11.50 4.86
CA LEU A 11 1.01 11.64 6.25
C LEU A 11 2.39 12.28 6.45
N ARG A 12 3.24 12.39 5.41
CA ARG A 12 4.59 12.95 5.56
C ARG A 12 4.59 14.41 6.00
N GLU A 13 3.59 15.18 5.58
CA GLU A 13 3.47 16.60 5.89
C GLU A 13 3.02 16.84 7.33
N PHE A 14 2.06 16.06 7.81
CA PHE A 14 1.40 16.31 9.10
C PHE A 14 1.89 15.39 10.23
N GLN A 15 2.37 14.19 9.90
CA GLN A 15 2.78 13.14 10.85
C GLN A 15 3.99 12.34 10.32
N PRO A 16 5.19 12.97 10.20
CA PRO A 16 6.35 12.36 9.54
C PRO A 16 6.84 11.06 10.21
N GLU A 17 6.76 10.96 11.55
CA GLU A 17 7.16 9.75 12.28
C GLU A 17 6.22 8.58 11.98
N LEU A 18 4.91 8.85 11.95
CA LEU A 18 3.90 7.86 11.57
C LEU A 18 4.11 7.44 10.12
N ALA A 19 4.31 8.40 9.22
CA ALA A 19 4.60 8.15 7.81
C ALA A 19 5.81 7.21 7.64
N ALA A 20 6.93 7.48 8.32
CA ALA A 20 8.14 6.65 8.25
C ALA A 20 7.91 5.23 8.79
N ARG A 21 7.15 5.09 9.89
CA ARG A 21 6.78 3.78 10.43
C ARG A 21 5.92 3.00 9.45
N LEU A 22 4.88 3.61 8.89
CA LEU A 22 3.98 2.96 7.93
C LEU A 22 4.73 2.54 6.66
N GLU A 23 5.62 3.38 6.15
CA GLU A 23 6.49 3.03 5.01
C GLU A 23 7.36 1.82 5.32
N THR A 24 7.91 1.75 6.53
CA THR A 24 8.71 0.59 6.97
C THR A 24 7.86 -0.67 7.01
N GLU A 25 6.66 -0.61 7.59
CA GLU A 25 5.75 -1.76 7.64
C GLU A 25 5.35 -2.25 6.22
N VAL A 26 5.09 -1.33 5.28
CA VAL A 26 4.78 -1.70 3.89
C VAL A 26 5.99 -2.29 3.18
N ARG A 27 7.20 -1.72 3.37
CA ARG A 27 8.45 -2.31 2.83
C ARG A 27 8.67 -3.72 3.35
N ASP A 28 8.49 -3.94 4.65
CA ASP A 28 8.64 -5.25 5.30
C ASP A 28 7.58 -6.24 4.84
N GLY A 29 6.38 -5.76 4.55
CA GLY A 29 5.30 -6.58 3.98
C GLY A 29 5.59 -7.02 2.55
N ALA A 30 6.27 -6.16 1.78
CA ALA A 30 6.66 -6.44 0.40
C ALA A 30 8.03 -7.12 0.27
N ALA A 31 8.77 -7.36 1.36
CA ALA A 31 10.16 -7.84 1.31
C ALA A 31 10.34 -9.16 0.54
N ASP A 32 9.31 -10.01 0.51
CA ASP A 32 9.28 -11.32 -0.15
C ASP A 32 9.05 -11.22 -1.69
N GLU A 33 8.79 -10.02 -2.22
CA GLU A 33 8.57 -9.81 -3.66
C GLU A 33 9.86 -9.82 -4.48
N PRO A 34 9.79 -10.24 -5.77
CA PRO A 34 10.95 -10.28 -6.65
C PRO A 34 11.55 -8.87 -6.86
N ALA A 35 12.88 -8.80 -6.78
CA ALA A 35 13.64 -7.54 -6.82
C ALA A 35 13.50 -6.77 -8.14
N ASP A 36 13.21 -7.49 -9.23
CA ASP A 36 13.11 -6.94 -10.59
C ASP A 36 11.81 -6.18 -10.86
N SER A 37 10.87 -6.18 -9.91
CA SER A 37 9.63 -5.42 -10.00
C SER A 37 9.76 -4.12 -9.21
N ALA A 38 9.85 -3.00 -9.92
CA ALA A 38 9.60 -1.69 -9.32
C ALA A 38 8.13 -1.63 -8.91
N LEU A 39 7.88 -1.38 -7.62
CA LEU A 39 6.54 -1.29 -7.07
C LEU A 39 6.29 0.15 -6.66
N GLU A 40 5.26 0.77 -7.21
CA GLU A 40 4.82 2.09 -6.76
C GLU A 40 3.85 1.93 -5.60
N CYS A 41 4.06 2.69 -4.54
CA CYS A 41 3.20 2.70 -3.37
C CYS A 41 2.65 4.11 -3.11
N ARG A 42 1.34 4.20 -2.91
CA ARG A 42 0.64 5.42 -2.49
C ARG A 42 -0.08 5.15 -1.17
N ILE A 43 0.23 5.96 -0.17
CA ILE A 43 -0.42 5.97 1.15
C ILE A 43 -1.28 7.23 1.21
N LEU A 44 -2.59 7.05 1.29
CA LEU A 44 -3.57 8.13 1.30
C LEU A 44 -4.33 8.13 2.61
N GLU A 45 -4.47 9.29 3.24
CA GLU A 45 -5.36 9.43 4.40
C GLU A 45 -6.79 9.68 3.92
N ARG A 46 -7.74 8.88 4.39
CA ARG A 46 -9.16 9.08 4.13
C ARG A 46 -9.86 9.56 5.39
N GLN A 47 -10.29 10.82 5.36
CA GLN A 47 -11.13 11.40 6.41
C GLN A 47 -12.60 11.05 6.14
N ALA A 48 -13.00 9.87 6.63
CA ALA A 48 -14.41 9.45 6.70
C ALA A 48 -14.90 9.53 8.17
N GLU A 49 -16.12 9.06 8.45
CA GLU A 49 -16.65 8.94 9.83
C GLU A 49 -15.70 8.19 10.77
N ARG A 50 -14.87 7.30 10.20
CA ARG A 50 -13.68 6.74 10.86
C ARG A 50 -12.48 7.02 9.97
N PRO A 51 -11.42 7.69 10.48
CA PRO A 51 -10.24 7.92 9.67
C PRO A 51 -9.57 6.59 9.32
N GLN A 52 -9.09 6.51 8.08
CA GLN A 52 -8.53 5.30 7.48
C GLN A 52 -7.29 5.65 6.69
N ILE A 53 -6.34 4.73 6.65
CA ILE A 53 -5.20 4.79 5.73
C ILE A 53 -5.49 3.83 4.58
N ALA A 54 -5.57 4.37 3.37
CA ALA A 54 -5.64 3.60 2.14
C ALA A 54 -4.24 3.41 1.57
N VAL A 55 -3.86 2.17 1.31
CA VAL A 55 -2.59 1.81 0.68
C VAL A 55 -2.87 1.22 -0.69
N HIS A 56 -2.22 1.78 -1.70
CA HIS A 56 -2.27 1.32 -3.08
C HIS A 56 -0.87 0.90 -3.51
N ILE A 57 -0.72 -0.34 -3.96
CA ILE A 57 0.55 -0.87 -4.48
C ILE A 57 0.32 -1.26 -5.94
N GLU A 58 1.07 -0.63 -6.84
CA GLU A 58 1.01 -0.81 -8.28
C GLU A 58 2.28 -1.50 -8.76
N GLY A 59 2.11 -2.63 -9.44
CA GLY A 59 3.13 -3.32 -10.21
C GLY A 59 2.85 -3.19 -11.70
N LYS A 60 3.74 -3.74 -12.54
CA LYS A 60 3.69 -3.58 -14.01
C LYS A 60 2.32 -3.85 -14.64
N ASP A 61 1.65 -4.92 -14.22
CA ASP A 61 0.40 -5.41 -14.84
C ASP A 61 -0.73 -5.61 -13.82
N TRP A 62 -0.59 -5.09 -12.60
CA TRP A 62 -1.55 -5.30 -11.52
C TRP A 62 -1.52 -4.15 -10.51
N VAL A 63 -2.65 -3.96 -9.83
CA VAL A 63 -2.78 -3.03 -8.71
C VAL A 63 -3.49 -3.75 -7.58
N VAL A 64 -2.96 -3.63 -6.37
CA VAL A 64 -3.66 -4.04 -5.15
C VAL A 64 -3.93 -2.84 -4.28
N SER A 65 -5.03 -2.87 -3.56
CA SER A 65 -5.42 -1.78 -2.68
C SER A 65 -6.10 -2.35 -1.45
N PHE A 66 -5.78 -1.77 -0.29
CA PHE A 66 -6.40 -2.13 0.97
C PHE A 66 -6.48 -0.89 1.87
N THR A 67 -7.33 -0.98 2.89
CA THR A 67 -7.53 0.10 3.86
C THR A 67 -7.37 -0.46 5.27
N VAL A 68 -6.74 0.31 6.15
CA VAL A 68 -6.65 0.02 7.58
C VAL A 68 -7.27 1.18 8.36
N THR A 69 -7.85 0.88 9.52
CA THR A 69 -8.47 1.93 10.36
C THR A 69 -7.37 2.64 11.15
N THR A 70 -7.47 3.96 11.34
CA THR A 70 -6.53 4.69 12.19
C THR A 70 -7.03 4.81 13.63
N PRO A 71 -6.17 4.65 14.64
CA PRO A 71 -4.75 4.30 14.53
C PRO A 71 -4.55 2.81 14.16
N ALA A 72 -3.67 2.55 13.20
CA ALA A 72 -3.35 1.18 12.80
C ALA A 72 -2.53 0.49 13.90
N ALA A 73 -2.87 -0.76 14.22
CA ALA A 73 -2.11 -1.55 15.16
C ALA A 73 -0.69 -1.83 14.62
N ALA A 74 0.28 -2.03 15.50
CA ALA A 74 1.65 -2.35 15.10
C ALA A 74 1.69 -3.63 14.26
N GLY A 75 2.24 -3.55 13.04
CA GLY A 75 2.33 -4.68 12.12
C GLY A 75 1.05 -4.97 11.33
N GLU A 76 -0.03 -4.20 11.51
CA GLU A 76 -1.27 -4.35 10.74
C GLU A 76 -1.04 -4.06 9.26
N LEU A 77 -0.31 -2.98 8.92
CA LEU A 77 0.00 -2.67 7.52
C LEU A 77 0.92 -3.71 6.92
N ARG A 78 1.89 -4.23 7.70
CA ARG A 78 2.78 -5.30 7.24
C ARG A 78 1.98 -6.53 6.83
N MET A 79 1.06 -6.98 7.69
CA MET A 79 0.20 -8.15 7.41
C MET A 79 -0.76 -7.88 6.26
N ALA A 80 -1.41 -6.72 6.24
CA ALA A 80 -2.31 -6.33 5.16
C ALA A 80 -1.59 -6.26 3.80
N THR A 81 -0.35 -5.74 3.78
CA THR A 81 0.51 -5.72 2.60
C THR A 81 0.85 -7.14 2.13
N LYS A 82 1.27 -8.03 3.04
CA LYS A 82 1.56 -9.44 2.69
C LYS A 82 0.34 -10.13 2.09
N VAL A 83 -0.83 -9.96 2.69
CA VAL A 83 -2.09 -10.54 2.21
C VAL A 83 -2.45 -9.97 0.84
N ALA A 84 -2.42 -8.65 0.69
CA ALA A 84 -2.76 -7.98 -0.56
C ALA A 84 -1.86 -8.43 -1.71
N LEU A 85 -0.55 -8.50 -1.48
CA LEU A 85 0.41 -8.97 -2.47
C LEU A 85 0.22 -10.45 -2.77
N ARG A 86 -0.01 -11.31 -1.78
CA ARG A 86 -0.30 -12.73 -2.01
C ARG A 86 -1.58 -12.94 -2.85
N ASP A 87 -2.59 -12.11 -2.65
CA ASP A 87 -3.90 -12.23 -3.30
C ASP A 87 -3.99 -11.50 -4.66
N ARG A 88 -2.92 -10.82 -5.10
CA ARG A 88 -2.88 -10.01 -6.34
C ARG A 88 -3.22 -10.76 -7.62
N GLY A 89 -3.15 -12.09 -7.62
CA GLY A 89 -3.55 -12.97 -8.73
C GLY A 89 -4.85 -13.74 -8.50
N ARG A 90 -5.47 -13.63 -7.32
CA ARG A 90 -6.74 -14.29 -6.96
C ARG A 90 -7.94 -13.37 -7.07
N ARG A 91 -7.76 -12.06 -6.87
CA ARG A 91 -8.83 -11.06 -6.98
C ARG A 91 -8.76 -10.41 -8.37
N VAL A 92 -9.70 -10.85 -9.22
CA VAL A 92 -10.23 -10.28 -10.49
C VAL A 92 -9.32 -9.29 -11.26
N PRO A 93 -9.07 -9.49 -12.57
CA PRO A 93 -8.31 -8.54 -13.38
C PRO A 93 -8.94 -7.14 -13.29
N TYR A 94 -8.12 -6.16 -12.90
CA TYR A 94 -8.46 -4.74 -12.96
C TYR A 94 -8.75 -4.38 -14.43
N GLN A 95 -10.02 -4.36 -14.82
CA GLN A 95 -10.43 -3.75 -16.08
C GLN A 95 -10.22 -2.25 -15.92
N ARG A 96 -9.13 -1.75 -16.49
CA ARG A 96 -8.86 -0.34 -16.69
C ARG A 96 -10.03 0.22 -17.50
N ALA A 97 -11.04 0.73 -16.82
CA ALA A 97 -12.22 1.32 -17.44
C ALA A 97 -11.74 2.48 -18.31
N THR A 98 -11.66 2.22 -19.61
CA THR A 98 -11.36 3.22 -20.63
C THR A 98 -12.57 4.14 -20.67
N ARG A 99 -12.48 5.31 -20.02
CA ARG A 99 -13.48 6.36 -20.22
C ARG A 99 -13.39 6.79 -21.69
N ARG A 100 -14.42 6.43 -22.47
CA ARG A 100 -14.76 7.09 -23.74
C ARG A 100 -15.69 8.26 -23.46
#